data_AF-A0A8S3DM98-F1
#
_entry.id   AF-A0A8S3DM98-F1
#
_cell.length_a   1.000
_cell.length_b   1.000
_cell.length_c   1.000
_cell.angle_alpha   90.00
_cell.angle_beta   90.00
_cell.angle_gamma   90.00
#
_symmetry.space_group_name_H-M   'P 1'
#
loop_
_entity.id
_entity.type
_entity.pdbx_description
1 polymer ?
#
loop_
_entity_poly.entity_id
_entity_poly.type
_entity_poly.pdbx_seq_one_letter_code
_entity_poly.pdbx_strand_id
1 'polypeptide(L)' 'GTESMYSGTTGLQFEVDIFIGVVYYQRLRHLVSDKFQVRTTGPVDALTNQPVKGRRRE' A
#
# COMPACT_ATOMS: atom_id res chain seq x y z
N GLY A 1 18.53 20.39 13.42
CA GLY A 1 18.29 20.53 11.97
C GLY A 1 18.67 19.22 11.33
N THR A 2 19.96 18.91 11.39
CA THR A 2 20.46 17.54 11.31
C THR A 2 20.69 16.99 12.71
N GLU A 3 20.49 15.69 12.89
CA GLU A 3 20.64 14.96 14.16
C GLU A 3 21.36 13.62 13.89
N SER A 4 22.23 13.20 14.82
CA SER A 4 22.91 11.91 14.73
C SER A 4 21.94 10.78 15.06
N MET A 5 21.76 9.86 14.11
CA MET A 5 20.80 8.74 14.23
C MET A 5 21.54 7.40 14.27
N TYR A 6 20.88 6.39 14.83
CA TYR A 6 21.38 5.01 14.88
C TYR A 6 20.52 4.11 14.00
N SER A 7 21.16 3.13 13.36
CA SER A 7 20.49 2.14 12.52
C SER A 7 19.63 1.20 13.34
N GLY A 8 18.34 1.08 13.00
CA GLY A 8 17.41 0.18 13.68
C GLY A 8 17.65 -1.31 13.41
N THR A 9 18.45 -1.66 12.39
CA THR A 9 18.78 -3.06 12.07
C THR A 9 20.10 -3.52 12.67
N THR A 10 21.12 -2.64 12.72
CA THR A 10 22.48 -2.98 13.16
C THR A 10 22.87 -2.36 14.50
N GLY A 11 22.14 -1.36 14.99
CA GLY A 11 22.44 -0.63 16.21
C GLY A 11 23.64 0.33 16.13
N LEU A 12 24.30 0.43 14.98
CA LEU A 12 25.45 1.32 14.76
C LEU A 12 24.99 2.73 14.38
N GLN A 13 25.80 3.73 14.71
CA GLN A 13 25.56 5.12 14.33
C GLN A 13 25.73 5.28 12.81
N PHE A 14 24.88 6.10 12.18
CA PHE A 14 25.09 6.49 10.78
C PHE A 14 26.34 7.37 10.65
N GLU A 15 27.06 7.23 9.53
CA GLU A 15 28.28 8.02 9.27
C GLU A 15 28.00 9.51 9.07
N VAL A 16 26.74 9.87 8.80
CA VAL A 16 26.28 11.24 8.56
C VAL A 16 25.09 11.59 9.44
N ASP A 17 24.95 12.87 9.74
CA ASP A 17 23.76 13.38 10.45
C ASP A 17 22.55 13.44 9.51
N ILE A 18 21.39 13.03 10.02
CA ILE A 18 20.15 12.96 9.26
C ILE A 18 19.31 14.21 9.54
N PHE A 19 18.80 14.86 8.49
CA PHE A 19 17.90 15.99 8.64
C PHE A 19 16.51 15.53 9.11
N ILE A 20 16.08 16.00 10.28
CA ILE A 20 14.80 15.66 10.87
C ILE A 20 14.15 16.89 11.51
N GLY A 21 12.82 16.91 11.51
CA GLY A 21 12.03 17.99 12.08
C GLY A 21 10.55 17.68 12.12
N VAL A 22 9.80 18.56 12.78
CA VAL A 22 8.34 18.43 12.91
C VAL A 22 7.68 18.99 11.66
N VAL A 23 6.89 18.17 10.97
CA VAL A 23 6.13 18.55 9.77
C VAL A 23 4.68 18.09 9.92
N TYR A 24 3.73 18.93 9.53
CA TYR A 24 2.31 18.57 9.53
C TYR A 24 1.97 17.68 8.33
N TYR A 25 1.48 16.47 8.60
CA TYR A 25 1.07 15.52 7.56
C TYR A 25 -0.45 15.43 7.45
N GLN A 26 -0.95 15.37 6.21
CA GLN A 26 -2.36 15.12 5.90
C GLN A 26 -2.50 13.74 5.25
N ARG A 27 -3.45 12.94 5.77
CA ARG A 27 -3.78 11.63 5.20
C ARG A 27 -4.83 11.78 4.10
N LEU A 28 -4.60 11.15 2.95
CA LEU A 28 -5.57 11.10 1.86
C LEU A 28 -6.64 10.03 2.11
N ARG A 29 -7.85 10.30 1.60
CA ARG A 29 -9.04 9.45 1.81
C ARG A 29 -9.05 8.13 1.04
N HIS A 30 -8.31 8.04 -0.07
CA HIS A 30 -8.36 6.86 -0.94
C HIS A 30 -7.49 5.75 -0.37
N LEU A 31 -8.08 4.59 -0.08
CA LEU A 31 -7.35 3.47 0.49
C LEU A 31 -7.08 2.39 -0.57
N VAL A 32 -5.94 1.72 -0.45
CA VAL A 32 -5.59 0.56 -1.31
C VAL A 32 -6.53 -0.62 -1.02
N SER A 33 -6.97 -0.77 0.23
CA SER A 33 -7.97 -1.77 0.66
C SER A 33 -9.26 -1.70 -0.16
N ASP A 34 -9.66 -0.50 -0.56
CA ASP A 34 -10.88 -0.27 -1.32
C ASP A 34 -10.81 -0.85 -2.73
N LYS A 35 -9.67 -1.37 -3.18
CA LYS A 35 -9.48 -1.93 -4.53
C LYS A 35 -9.19 -3.42 -4.55
N PHE A 36 -9.10 -4.08 -3.39
CA PHE A 36 -8.79 -5.49 -3.31
C PHE A 36 -9.94 -6.36 -3.89
N GLN A 37 -9.60 -7.33 -4.75
CA GLN A 37 -10.53 -8.27 -5.38
C GLN A 37 -9.85 -9.61 -5.66
N VAL A 38 -10.57 -10.73 -5.52
CA VAL A 38 -10.07 -12.09 -5.74
C VAL A 38 -11.21 -13.00 -6.19
N ARG A 39 -10.95 -13.92 -7.13
CA ARG A 39 -11.92 -14.89 -7.63
C ARG A 39 -11.28 -16.25 -7.91
N THR A 40 -11.91 -17.33 -7.42
CA THR A 40 -11.50 -18.71 -7.71
C THR A 40 -12.40 -19.35 -8.79
N THR A 41 -13.73 -19.23 -8.65
CA THR A 41 -14.76 -19.61 -9.64
C THR A 41 -15.91 -18.61 -9.56
N GLY A 42 -16.88 -18.65 -10.49
CA GLY A 42 -18.05 -17.78 -10.44
C GLY A 42 -18.86 -17.76 -11.73
N PRO A 43 -19.82 -16.84 -11.87
CA PRO A 43 -20.71 -16.78 -13.03
C PRO A 43 -19.94 -16.52 -14.33
N VAL A 44 -20.36 -17.20 -15.39
CA VAL A 44 -19.86 -17.06 -16.76
C VAL A 44 -20.99 -16.57 -17.66
N ASP A 45 -20.61 -15.81 -18.69
CA ASP A 45 -21.54 -15.37 -19.72
C ASP A 45 -21.97 -16.56 -20.59
N ALA A 46 -23.27 -16.69 -20.87
CA ALA A 46 -23.84 -17.84 -21.58
C ALA A 46 -23.45 -17.91 -23.06
N LEU A 47 -23.16 -16.77 -23.70
CA LEU A 47 -22.77 -16.72 -25.10
C LEU A 47 -21.28 -17.05 -25.30
N THR A 48 -20.43 -16.49 -24.43
CA THR A 48 -18.96 -16.54 -24.58
C THR A 48 -18.28 -17.56 -23.67
N ASN A 49 -18.99 -18.07 -22.66
CA ASN A 49 -18.47 -18.87 -21.56
C ASN A 49 -17.31 -18.19 -20.79
N GLN A 50 -17.19 -16.86 -20.87
CA GLN A 50 -16.15 -16.08 -20.19
C GLN A 50 -16.65 -15.55 -18.83
N PRO A 51 -15.77 -15.31 -17.85
CA PRO A 51 -16.13 -14.67 -16.59
C PRO A 51 -16.83 -13.31 -16.78
N VAL A 52 -17.91 -13.10 -16.06
CA VAL A 52 -18.69 -11.85 -16.13
C VAL A 52 -17.89 -10.70 -15.50
N LYS A 53 -17.87 -9.53 -16.16
CA LYS A 53 -17.24 -8.32 -15.62
C LYS A 53 -17.95 -7.81 -14.37
N GLY A 54 -17.17 -7.52 -13.32
CA GLY A 54 -17.56 -6.60 -12.25
C GLY A 54 -17.28 -7.11 -10.84
N ARG A 55 -16.60 -6.29 -10.04
CA ARG A 55 -16.26 -6.59 -8.64
C ARG A 55 -17.46 -6.78 -7.71
N ARG A 56 -18.63 -6.20 -8.04
CA ARG A 56 -19.87 -6.34 -7.26
C ARG A 56 -20.67 -7.61 -7.61
N ARG A 57 -20.27 -8.33 -8.66
CA ARG A 57 -20.93 -9.56 -9.14
C ARG A 57 -20.17 -10.84 -8.77
N GLU A 58 -19.00 -10.67 -8.14
CA GLU A 58 -18.24 -11.73 -7.48
C GLU A 58 -18.73 -11.91 -6.04
#